data_AF-A0AAE3QUP4-F1
#
_entry.id   AF-A0AAE3QUP4-F1
#
_cell.length_a   1.000
_cell.length_b   1.000
_cell.length_c   1.000
_cell.angle_alpha   90.00
_cell.angle_beta   90.00
_cell.angle_gamma   90.00
#
_symmetry.space_group_name_H-M   'P 1'
#
loop_
_entity.id
_entity.type
_entity.pdbx_description
1 polymer ?
#
loop_
_entity_poly.entity_id
_entity_poly.type
_entity_poly.pdbx_seq_one_letter_code
_entity_poly.pdbx_strand_id
1 'polypeptide(L)' 'MNLQQIGERIRYVRTEITGLSQREFVQRMGLGQSNISALEKGQSLPSCFFLYSLHITYNVNLNWLMTGGGEVNLKVYSSP' A
#
# COMPACT_ATOMS: atom_id res chain seq x y z
N MET A 1 14.43 -5.39 7.28
CA MET A 1 13.15 -5.29 6.56
C MET A 1 12.30 -6.49 6.94
N ASN A 2 11.16 -6.28 7.59
CA ASN A 2 10.28 -7.36 8.04
C ASN A 2 9.03 -7.39 7.13
N LEU A 3 8.82 -8.51 6.43
CA LEU A 3 7.71 -8.66 5.48
C LEU A 3 6.34 -8.55 6.14
N GLN A 4 6.22 -9.05 7.37
CA GLN A 4 4.99 -8.96 8.16
C GLN A 4 4.58 -7.50 8.35
N GLN A 5 5.53 -6.66 8.77
CA GLN A 5 5.28 -5.23 9.00
C GLN A 5 4.97 -4.46 7.71
N ILE A 6 5.60 -4.82 6.60
CA ILE A 6 5.27 -4.23 5.29
C ILE A 6 3.84 -4.61 4.90
N GLY A 7 3.47 -5.88 5.06
CA GLY A 7 2.12 -6.37 4.79
C GLY A 7 1.06 -5.67 5.64
N GLU A 8 1.33 -5.48 6.93
CA GLU A 8 0.47 -4.74 7.86
C GLU A 8 0.27 -3.28 7.43
N ARG A 9 1.32 -2.59 6.98
CA ARG A 9 1.22 -1.20 6.49
C ARG A 9 0.47 -1.10 5.16
N ILE A 10 0.68 -2.06 4.24
CA ILE A 10 -0.11 -2.14 2.99
C ILE A 10 -1.60 -2.32 3.34
N ARG A 11 -1.90 -3.24 4.26
CA ARG A 11 -3.26 -3.48 4.74
C ARG A 11 -3.85 -2.24 5.40
N TYR A 12 -3.08 -1.54 6.23
CA TYR A 12 -3.49 -0.29 6.88
C TYR A 12 -3.88 0.79 5.86
N VAL A 13 -3.05 1.01 4.84
CA VAL A 13 -3.40 1.95 3.76
C VAL A 13 -4.70 1.51 3.09
N ARG A 14 -4.85 0.22 2.77
CA ARG A 14 -6.08 -0.26 2.15
C ARG A 14 -7.31 -0.09 3.05
N THR A 15 -7.26 -0.52 4.30
CA THR A 15 -8.44 -0.54 5.18
C THR A 15 -8.68 0.81 5.83
N GLU A 16 -7.72 1.32 6.58
CA GLU A 16 -7.93 2.49 7.44
C GLU A 16 -7.93 3.80 6.67
N ILE A 17 -7.19 3.87 5.55
CA ILE A 17 -7.08 5.11 4.76
C ILE A 17 -8.09 5.15 3.62
N THR A 18 -8.35 4.01 2.98
CA THR A 18 -9.21 3.98 1.78
C THR A 18 -10.55 3.25 1.97
N GLY A 19 -10.66 2.37 2.96
CA GLY A 19 -11.87 1.56 3.19
C GLY A 19 -12.17 0.52 2.10
N LEU A 20 -11.20 0.18 1.25
CA LEU A 20 -11.43 -0.63 0.05
C LEU A 20 -11.24 -2.13 0.29
N SER A 21 -11.95 -2.93 -0.50
CA SER A 21 -11.61 -4.35 -0.65
C SER A 21 -10.25 -4.52 -1.34
N GLN A 22 -9.64 -5.69 -1.16
CA GLN A 22 -8.37 -6.02 -1.85
C GLN A 22 -8.45 -5.83 -3.36
N ARG A 23 -9.60 -6.20 -3.98
CA ARG A 23 -9.82 -6.08 -5.42
C ARG A 23 -9.90 -4.62 -5.87
N GLU A 24 -10.70 -3.81 -5.19
CA GLU A 24 -10.88 -2.39 -5.55
C GLU A 24 -9.58 -1.61 -5.39
N PHE A 25 -8.83 -1.89 -4.31
CA PHE A 25 -7.58 -1.22 -4.02
C PHE A 25 -6.56 -1.39 -5.15
N VAL A 26 -6.43 -2.61 -5.66
CA VAL A 26 -5.46 -2.94 -6.71
C VAL A 26 -5.95 -2.48 -8.09
N GLN A 27 -7.26 -2.52 -8.34
CA GLN A 27 -7.86 -1.94 -9.54
C GLN A 27 -7.63 -0.44 -9.63
N ARG A 28 -7.78 0.31 -8.53
CA ARG A 28 -7.49 1.76 -8.49
C ARG A 28 -6.02 2.08 -8.76
N MET A 29 -5.11 1.16 -8.41
CA MET A 29 -3.67 1.24 -8.75
C MET A 29 -3.35 0.80 -10.19
N GLY A 30 -4.37 0.48 -11.01
CA GLY A 30 -4.20 -0.04 -12.36
C GLY A 30 -3.65 -1.47 -12.41
N LEU A 31 -3.72 -2.22 -11.31
CA LEU A 31 -3.20 -3.58 -11.20
C LEU A 31 -4.35 -4.60 -11.37
N GLY A 32 -4.34 -5.30 -12.49
CA GLY A 32 -5.37 -6.31 -12.80
C GLY A 32 -5.18 -7.66 -12.10
N GLN A 33 -3.94 -8.06 -11.79
CA GLN A 33 -3.62 -9.36 -11.16
C GLN A 33 -2.48 -9.21 -10.13
N SER A 34 -2.72 -8.48 -9.05
CA SER A 34 -1.75 -8.42 -7.94
C SER A 34 -2.07 -9.48 -6.87
N ASN A 35 -1.05 -10.17 -6.35
CA ASN A 35 -1.21 -11.08 -5.22
C ASN A 35 -1.21 -10.32 -3.87
N ILE A 36 -2.12 -9.35 -3.72
CA ILE A 36 -2.18 -8.48 -2.53
C ILE A 36 -2.43 -9.27 -1.24
N SER A 37 -3.11 -10.40 -1.30
CA SER A 37 -3.30 -11.27 -0.14
C SER A 37 -1.98 -11.80 0.40
N ALA A 38 -1.05 -12.24 -0.47
CA ALA A 38 0.29 -12.64 -0.05
C ALA A 38 1.11 -11.46 0.48
N LEU A 39 0.98 -10.28 -0.12
CA LEU A 39 1.64 -9.05 0.36
C LEU A 39 1.19 -8.70 1.78
N GLU A 40 -0.12 -8.63 2.03
CA GLU A 40 -0.70 -8.26 3.33
C GLU A 40 -0.43 -9.29 4.43
N LYS A 41 -0.16 -10.54 4.05
CA LYS A 41 0.25 -11.60 4.98
C LYS A 41 1.76 -11.66 5.20
N GLY A 42 2.54 -10.79 4.57
CA GLY A 42 4.00 -10.82 4.63
C GLY A 42 4.63 -12.03 3.96
N GLN A 43 3.92 -12.69 3.03
CA GLN A 43 4.39 -13.88 2.31
C GLN A 43 5.19 -13.52 1.06
N SER A 44 5.12 -12.28 0.59
CA SER A 44 5.88 -11.78 -0.56
C SER A 44 6.20 -10.29 -0.43
N LEU A 45 7.24 -9.86 -1.15
CA LEU A 45 7.58 -8.44 -1.28
C LEU A 45 6.72 -7.76 -2.34
N PRO A 46 6.32 -6.49 -2.13
CA PRO A 46 5.73 -5.70 -3.18
C PRO A 46 6.76 -5.47 -4.30
N SER A 47 6.33 -5.61 -5.55
CA SER A 47 7.18 -5.29 -6.70
C SER A 47 7.42 -3.79 -6.79
N CYS A 48 8.48 -3.37 -7.51
CA CYS A 48 8.72 -1.95 -7.78
C CYS A 48 7.50 -1.28 -8.44
N PHE A 49 6.79 -1.98 -9.32
CA PHE A 49 5.58 -1.46 -9.96
C PHE A 49 4.44 -1.28 -8.96
N PHE A 50 4.24 -2.22 -8.04
CA PHE A 50 3.27 -2.06 -6.95
C PHE A 50 3.60 -0.84 -6.08
N LEU A 51 4.87 -0.70 -5.67
CA LEU A 51 5.33 0.43 -4.86
C LEU A 51 5.15 1.77 -5.58
N TYR A 52 5.50 1.83 -6.87
CA TYR A 52 5.30 3.00 -7.71
C TYR A 52 3.81 3.37 -7.78
N SER A 53 2.93 2.41 -8.15
CA SER A 53 1.49 2.65 -8.23
C SER A 53 0.89 3.09 -6.89
N LEU A 54 1.33 2.48 -5.79
CA LEU A 54 0.89 2.87 -4.45
C LEU A 54 1.26 4.32 -4.13
N HIS A 55 2.48 4.74 -4.45
CA HIS A 55 2.95 6.09 -4.25
C HIS A 55 2.16 7.10 -5.10
N ILE A 56 2.01 6.87 -6.41
CA ILE A 56 1.31 7.83 -7.27
C ILE A 56 -0.21 7.88 -7.02
N THR A 57 -0.82 6.79 -6.57
CA THR A 57 -2.28 6.70 -6.37
C THR A 57 -2.70 7.24 -5.00
N TYR A 58 -1.92 6.96 -3.96
CA TYR A 58 -2.30 7.26 -2.58
C TYR A 58 -1.28 8.15 -1.85
N ASN A 59 -0.26 8.65 -2.55
CA ASN A 59 0.83 9.47 -1.99
C ASN A 59 1.51 8.85 -0.77
N VAL A 60 1.59 7.50 -0.73
CA VAL A 60 2.21 6.79 0.39
C VAL A 60 3.72 7.05 0.38
N ASN A 61 4.25 7.40 1.55
CA ASN A 61 5.68 7.50 1.78
C ASN A 61 6.31 6.09 1.77
N LEU A 62 7.09 5.78 0.73
CA LEU A 62 7.72 4.47 0.57
C LEU A 62 8.77 4.18 1.64
N ASN A 63 9.44 5.19 2.20
CA ASN A 63 10.36 4.99 3.31
C ASN A 63 9.62 4.50 4.57
N TRP A 64 8.49 5.12 4.89
CA TRP A 64 7.63 4.66 5.98
C TRP A 64 7.11 3.25 5.71
N LEU A 65 6.63 2.97 4.50
CA LEU A 65 6.13 1.66 4.13
C LEU A 65 7.20 0.57 4.36
N MET A 66 8.41 0.79 3.86
CA MET A 66 9.48 -0.22 3.83
C MET A 66 10.23 -0.36 5.16
N THR A 67 10.36 0.73 5.93
CA THR A 67 11.23 0.75 7.12
C THR A 67 10.47 1.02 8.42
N GLY A 68 9.31 1.67 8.36
CA GLY A 68 8.61 2.21 9.52
C GLY A 68 9.20 3.52 10.05
N GLY A 69 10.34 3.95 9.49
CA GLY A 69 10.94 5.24 9.75
C GLY A 69 10.43 6.31 8.79
N GLY A 70 10.32 7.54 9.30
CA GLY A 70 9.80 8.70 8.58
C GLY A 70 8.36 9.04 8.93
N GLU A 71 7.94 10.27 8.60
CA GLU A 71 6.58 10.73 8.84
C GLU A 71 5.56 9.97 7.99
N VAL A 72 4.44 9.59 8.61
CA VAL A 72 3.23 9.11 7.94
C VAL A 72 2.57 10.29 7.24
N ASN A 73 3.12 10.70 6.09
CA ASN A 73 2.58 11.83 5.33
C ASN A 73 1.39 11.35 4.47
N LEU A 74 0.30 10.96 5.13
CA LEU A 74 -0.95 10.63 4.47
C LEU A 74 -1.73 11.91 4.27
N LYS A 75 -1.46 12.61 3.16
CA LYS A 75 -2.40 13.62 2.69
C LYS A 75 -3.65 12.88 2.22
N VAL A 76 -4.66 12.84 3.09
CA VAL A 76 -6.04 12.57 2.68
C VAL A 76 -6.42 13.76 1.79
N TYR A 77 -6.30 13.60 0.47
CA TYR A 77 -6.87 14.57 -0.44
C TYR A 77 -8.38 14.48 -0.29
N SER A 78 -8.99 15.44 0.41
CA SER A 78 -10.34 15.87 0.11
C SER A 78 -10.31 16.35 -1.34
N SER A 79 -10.92 15.61 -2.26
CA SER A 79 -11.12 16.13 -3.62
C SER A 79 -11.86 17.48 -3.54
N PRO A 80 -11.52 18.46 -4.41
CA PRO A 80 -12.42 19.58 -4.68
C PRO A 80 -13.73 19.12 -5.32
#